data_AF-A0A0N0S278-F1
#
_entry.id   AF-A0A0N0S278-F1
#
_cell.length_a   1.000
_cell.length_b   1.000
_cell.length_c   1.000
_cell.angle_alpha   90.00
_cell.angle_beta   90.00
_cell.angle_gamma   90.00
#
_symmetry.space_group_name_H-M   'P 1'
#
loop_
_entity.id
_entity.type
_entity.pdbx_description
1 polymer ?
#
loop_
_entity_poly.entity_id
_entity_poly.type
_entity_poly.pdbx_seq_one_letter_code
_entity_poly.pdbx_strand_id
1 'polypeptide(L)'
;MSNEMLLVEGQPKGNRGRKTWFIVVLLLLIATCVLVFYFLFNKDLNFEAYKTVVGKTTENSLGRFTLNEIIIDDNQILLNATFKPVKDLNVDYQIFFFPQVFVNGKEFTVRNGGQSIAHSDKTYTIYSSVKLRELPKDEIIDLDIRYNDWNGEKKIDEPWEFQVEASQKQLQEDRKAFSVEKKVKLLDGQEITIEKIVSTPISTTIYFHSENSLLNEAIHFKIQSASGESWNFDFAYPLNEDYTKWGVRLDALYLTGKSYKLIPTAANGSELGSAVKIGGK
;
A
#
# COMPACT_ATOMS: atom_id res chain seq x y z
N MET A 1 46.22 -69.15 3.84
CA MET A 1 45.67 -67.78 3.82
C MET A 1 45.38 -67.47 2.35
N SER A 2 44.22 -67.93 1.84
CA SER A 2 43.03 -67.12 1.47
C SER A 2 43.34 -66.09 0.36
N ASN A 3 43.13 -66.49 -0.90
CA ASN A 3 41.97 -66.18 -1.78
C ASN A 3 42.00 -64.76 -2.37
N GLU A 4 42.33 -64.65 -3.67
CA GLU A 4 41.44 -64.27 -4.81
C GLU A 4 41.35 -62.74 -5.01
N MET A 5 41.96 -62.19 -6.06
CA MET A 5 41.47 -62.06 -7.44
C MET A 5 40.35 -61.02 -7.59
N LEU A 6 40.42 -60.23 -8.67
CA LEU A 6 39.39 -59.44 -9.37
C LEU A 6 39.70 -57.94 -9.38
N LEU A 7 39.49 -57.16 -10.44
CA LEU A 7 39.25 -57.34 -11.87
C LEU A 7 39.22 -55.87 -12.35
N VAL A 8 39.92 -55.53 -13.42
CA VAL A 8 39.71 -54.23 -14.08
C VAL A 8 38.35 -54.29 -14.77
N GLU A 9 37.35 -53.62 -14.21
CA GLU A 9 36.08 -53.39 -14.88
C GLU A 9 35.83 -51.87 -14.95
N GLY A 10 35.77 -51.36 -16.18
CA GLY A 10 35.70 -49.94 -16.48
C GLY A 10 34.41 -49.30 -15.97
N GLN A 11 34.55 -48.22 -15.20
CA GLN A 11 33.43 -47.36 -14.85
C GLN A 11 33.01 -46.48 -16.04
N PRO A 12 31.70 -46.26 -16.25
CA PRO A 12 31.12 -45.80 -17.50
C PRO A 12 31.29 -44.28 -17.72
N LYS A 13 31.49 -43.86 -18.97
CA LYS A 13 31.35 -42.46 -19.40
C LYS A 13 29.90 -42.00 -19.20
N GLY A 14 29.60 -41.54 -17.98
CA GLY A 14 28.29 -41.07 -17.55
C GLY A 14 27.90 -39.73 -18.19
N ASN A 15 27.07 -39.81 -19.23
CA ASN A 15 25.95 -38.93 -19.56
C ASN A 15 26.06 -37.41 -19.24
N ARG A 16 27.09 -36.75 -19.77
CA ARG A 16 27.22 -35.27 -19.74
C ARG A 16 26.05 -34.57 -20.42
N GLY A 17 25.52 -35.14 -21.51
CA GLY A 17 24.42 -34.55 -22.30
C GLY A 17 23.09 -34.47 -21.56
N ARG A 18 22.77 -35.45 -20.70
CA ARG A 18 21.52 -35.42 -19.91
C ARG A 18 21.58 -34.37 -18.80
N LYS A 19 22.73 -34.18 -18.15
CA LYS A 19 22.91 -33.12 -17.13
C LYS A 19 22.84 -31.72 -17.72
N THR A 20 23.46 -31.48 -18.88
CA THR A 20 23.35 -30.19 -19.58
C THR A 20 21.94 -29.94 -20.07
N TRP A 21 21.22 -30.96 -20.57
CA TRP A 21 19.83 -30.83 -20.98
C TRP A 21 18.90 -30.51 -19.80
N PHE A 22 19.11 -31.14 -18.63
CA PHE A 22 18.39 -30.79 -17.40
C PHE A 22 18.65 -29.35 -16.94
N ILE A 23 19.88 -28.85 -17.04
CA ILE A 23 20.22 -27.46 -16.69
C ILE A 23 19.54 -26.48 -17.65
N VAL A 24 19.53 -26.77 -18.95
CA VAL A 24 18.88 -25.91 -19.96
C VAL A 24 17.37 -25.89 -19.76
N VAL A 25 16.74 -27.04 -19.49
CA VAL A 25 15.30 -27.12 -19.19
C VAL A 25 14.97 -26.35 -17.90
N LEU A 26 15.79 -26.47 -16.85
CA LEU A 26 15.61 -25.74 -15.59
C LEU A 26 15.73 -24.23 -15.79
N LEU A 27 16.71 -23.76 -16.57
CA LEU A 27 16.87 -22.34 -16.88
C LEU A 27 15.70 -21.79 -17.72
N LEU A 28 15.18 -22.58 -18.67
CA LEU A 28 13.96 -22.24 -19.42
C LEU A 28 12.73 -22.19 -18.51
N LEU A 29 12.62 -23.08 -17.54
CA LEU A 29 11.55 -23.09 -16.54
C LEU A 29 11.64 -21.88 -15.60
N ILE A 30 12.85 -21.49 -15.18
CA ILE A 30 13.06 -20.27 -14.37
C ILE A 30 12.74 -19.03 -15.22
N ALA A 31 13.21 -18.95 -16.46
CA ALA A 31 12.94 -17.81 -17.33
C ALA A 31 11.44 -17.68 -17.66
N THR A 32 10.74 -18.81 -17.88
CA THR A 32 9.28 -18.81 -18.05
C THR A 32 8.55 -18.49 -16.76
N CYS A 33 9.00 -18.96 -15.59
CA CYS A 33 8.45 -18.53 -14.30
C CYS A 33 8.67 -17.03 -14.04
N VAL A 34 9.84 -16.48 -14.41
CA VAL A 34 10.12 -15.03 -14.29
C VAL A 34 9.28 -14.24 -15.29
N LEU A 35 9.11 -14.70 -16.53
CA LEU A 35 8.22 -14.08 -17.52
C LEU A 35 6.76 -14.15 -17.09
N VAL A 36 6.30 -15.30 -16.58
CA VAL A 36 4.94 -15.49 -16.08
C VAL A 36 4.71 -14.67 -14.82
N PHE A 37 5.69 -14.58 -13.91
CA PHE A 37 5.65 -13.69 -12.76
C PHE A 37 5.61 -12.22 -13.21
N TYR A 38 6.47 -11.83 -14.16
CA TYR A 38 6.48 -10.50 -14.75
C TYR A 38 5.14 -10.17 -15.42
N PHE A 39 4.52 -11.10 -16.15
CA PHE A 39 3.23 -10.89 -16.82
C PHE A 39 2.01 -11.00 -15.88
N LEU A 40 2.07 -11.82 -14.82
CA LEU A 40 1.01 -11.91 -13.81
C LEU A 40 1.00 -10.70 -12.87
N PHE A 41 2.16 -10.13 -12.57
CA PHE A 41 2.30 -9.00 -11.64
C PHE A 41 2.48 -7.64 -12.33
N ASN A 42 2.84 -7.57 -13.62
CA ASN A 42 2.68 -6.37 -14.45
C ASN A 42 1.40 -6.45 -15.27
N LYS A 43 0.24 -6.47 -14.60
CA LYS A 43 -0.85 -5.68 -15.18
C LYS A 43 -0.36 -4.26 -15.11
N ASP A 44 -0.22 -3.58 -16.25
CA ASP A 44 0.09 -2.16 -16.30
C ASP A 44 -0.94 -1.41 -15.43
N LEU A 45 -0.59 -1.18 -14.16
CA LEU A 45 -1.36 -0.39 -13.22
C LEU A 45 -1.25 1.04 -13.71
N ASN A 46 -2.12 1.39 -14.65
CA ASN A 46 -2.19 2.72 -15.21
C ASN A 46 -3.11 3.56 -14.33
N PHE A 47 -2.51 4.48 -13.59
CA PHE A 47 -3.22 5.42 -12.75
C PHE A 47 -3.33 6.82 -13.36
N GLU A 48 -2.94 7.04 -14.62
CA GLU A 48 -2.94 8.36 -15.29
C GLU A 48 -4.29 9.08 -15.16
N ALA A 49 -5.40 8.33 -15.29
CA ALA A 49 -6.74 8.89 -15.21
C ALA A 49 -7.12 9.40 -13.80
N TYR A 50 -6.38 9.01 -12.77
CA TYR A 50 -6.67 9.32 -11.36
C TYR A 50 -5.74 10.37 -10.78
N LYS A 51 -4.74 10.83 -11.55
CA LYS A 51 -3.75 11.80 -11.07
C LYS A 51 -4.20 13.22 -11.35
N THR A 52 -3.92 14.10 -10.41
CA THR A 52 -3.75 15.52 -10.69
C THR A 52 -2.26 15.78 -10.92
N VAL A 53 -1.89 16.20 -12.14
CA VAL A 53 -0.53 16.64 -12.47
C VAL A 53 -0.34 18.07 -11.97
N VAL A 54 0.70 18.29 -11.16
CA VAL A 54 0.99 19.57 -10.51
C VAL A 54 2.22 20.24 -11.12
N GLY A 55 3.39 19.58 -11.06
CA GLY A 55 4.66 20.08 -11.60
C GLY A 55 5.13 21.42 -11.03
N LYS A 56 4.74 21.78 -9.79
CA LYS A 56 5.11 23.04 -9.14
C LYS A 56 6.38 22.85 -8.32
N THR A 57 7.32 23.79 -8.41
CA THR A 57 8.56 23.79 -7.63
C THR A 57 8.57 24.95 -6.63
N THR A 58 9.01 24.67 -5.42
CA THR A 58 9.44 25.67 -4.42
C THR A 58 10.87 25.37 -3.98
N GLU A 59 11.52 26.35 -3.36
CA GLU A 59 12.93 26.25 -2.95
C GLU A 59 13.12 26.88 -1.56
N ASN A 60 14.06 26.33 -0.79
CA ASN A 60 14.52 26.90 0.47
C ASN A 60 16.02 26.62 0.63
N SER A 61 16.57 26.89 1.82
CA SER A 61 17.99 26.66 2.13
C SER A 61 18.45 25.19 2.00
N LEU A 62 17.55 24.22 2.03
CA LEU A 62 17.84 22.78 1.90
C LEU A 62 17.86 22.33 0.43
N GLY A 63 17.10 22.97 -0.44
CA GLY A 63 17.08 22.66 -1.87
C GLY A 63 15.75 22.93 -2.55
N ARG A 64 15.63 22.37 -3.75
CA ARG A 64 14.44 22.46 -4.60
C ARG A 64 13.52 21.29 -4.32
N PHE A 65 12.24 21.56 -4.14
CA PHE A 65 11.21 20.56 -3.97
C PHE A 65 10.12 20.77 -5.02
N THR A 66 9.88 19.75 -5.85
CA THR A 66 8.86 19.79 -6.89
C THR A 66 7.74 18.83 -6.54
N LEU A 67 6.55 19.33 -6.29
CA LEU A 67 5.35 18.49 -6.20
C LEU A 67 4.91 18.11 -7.61
N ASN A 68 5.01 16.82 -7.94
CA ASN A 68 4.78 16.33 -9.30
C ASN A 68 3.32 15.96 -9.51
N GLU A 69 2.79 15.07 -8.66
CA GLU A 69 1.49 14.44 -8.85
C GLU A 69 0.78 14.21 -7.51
N ILE A 70 -0.55 14.26 -7.55
CA ILE A 70 -1.44 14.01 -6.41
C ILE A 70 -2.50 13.01 -6.84
N ILE A 71 -2.80 12.06 -5.96
CA ILE A 71 -3.95 11.17 -6.08
C ILE A 71 -4.73 11.24 -4.77
N ILE A 72 -6.05 11.40 -4.87
CA ILE A 72 -6.97 11.37 -3.72
C ILE A 72 -7.76 10.07 -3.77
N ASP A 73 -7.40 9.12 -2.91
CA ASP A 73 -7.97 7.78 -2.88
C ASP A 73 -8.73 7.49 -1.57
N ASP A 74 -10.04 7.71 -1.62
CA ASP A 74 -10.98 7.55 -0.49
C ASP A 74 -10.58 8.41 0.72
N ASN A 75 -9.95 7.84 1.74
CA ASN A 75 -9.47 8.57 2.91
C ASN A 75 -7.95 8.81 2.92
N GLN A 76 -7.27 8.63 1.77
CA GLN A 76 -5.82 8.79 1.70
C GLN A 76 -5.42 9.69 0.53
N ILE A 77 -4.54 10.65 0.79
CA ILE A 77 -3.88 11.45 -0.24
C ILE A 77 -2.51 10.83 -0.50
N LEU A 78 -2.20 10.52 -1.75
CA LEU A 78 -0.90 10.05 -2.21
C LEU A 78 -0.21 11.19 -2.97
N LEU A 79 1.05 11.44 -2.61
CA LEU A 79 1.85 12.55 -3.14
C LEU A 79 3.13 11.99 -3.74
N ASN A 80 3.47 12.45 -4.94
CA ASN A 80 4.75 12.19 -5.58
C ASN A 80 5.49 13.52 -5.76
N ALA A 81 6.71 13.60 -5.27
CA ALA A 81 7.55 14.77 -5.37
C ALA A 81 9.00 14.44 -5.72
N THR A 82 9.73 15.46 -6.15
CA THR A 82 11.15 15.39 -6.44
C THR A 82 11.89 16.37 -5.55
N PHE A 83 12.82 15.87 -4.76
CA PHE A 83 13.72 16.68 -3.94
C PHE A 83 15.12 16.70 -4.55
N LYS A 84 15.65 17.90 -4.77
CA LYS A 84 17.02 18.13 -5.20
C LYS A 84 17.75 18.99 -4.17
N PRO A 85 18.63 18.40 -3.35
CA PRO A 85 19.34 19.12 -2.31
C PRO A 85 20.33 20.14 -2.88
N VAL A 86 20.68 21.15 -2.09
CA VAL A 86 21.86 21.98 -2.36
C VAL A 86 23.14 21.14 -2.29
N LYS A 87 24.21 21.55 -3.01
CA LYS A 87 25.42 20.72 -3.22
C LYS A 87 26.08 20.21 -1.94
N ASP A 88 26.08 21.04 -0.90
CA ASP A 88 26.78 20.79 0.36
C ASP A 88 25.88 20.15 1.44
N LEU A 89 24.60 19.95 1.14
CA LEU A 89 23.69 19.24 2.04
C LEU A 89 23.94 17.73 1.90
N ASN A 90 24.43 17.12 2.98
CA ASN A 90 24.56 15.67 3.05
C ASN A 90 23.23 15.05 3.50
N VAL A 91 22.59 14.31 2.60
CA VAL A 91 21.29 13.69 2.81
C VAL A 91 21.44 12.19 2.65
N ASP A 92 21.10 11.43 3.70
CA ASP A 92 21.08 9.97 3.62
C ASP A 92 19.83 9.49 2.87
N TYR A 93 19.86 8.28 2.32
CA TYR A 93 18.73 7.67 1.62
C TYR A 93 17.51 7.44 2.53
N GLN A 94 17.69 7.51 3.85
CA GLN A 94 16.63 7.41 4.86
C GLN A 94 15.95 8.75 5.20
N ILE A 95 15.94 9.71 4.28
CA ILE A 95 15.19 10.94 4.48
C ILE A 95 13.68 10.69 4.31
N PHE A 96 12.89 11.17 5.25
CA PHE A 96 11.43 11.16 5.18
C PHE A 96 10.93 12.59 5.36
N PHE A 97 10.18 13.06 4.38
CA PHE A 97 9.44 14.31 4.49
C PHE A 97 7.97 13.95 4.68
N PHE A 98 7.47 14.17 5.89
CA PHE A 98 6.06 13.94 6.20
C PHE A 98 5.28 15.24 5.96
N PRO A 99 4.35 15.26 5.00
CA PRO A 99 3.60 16.46 4.73
C PRO A 99 2.52 16.67 5.79
N GLN A 100 2.32 17.92 6.18
CA GLN A 100 1.07 18.39 6.74
C GLN A 100 0.15 18.78 5.59
N VAL A 101 -1.12 18.33 5.63
CA VAL A 101 -2.09 18.63 4.59
C VAL A 101 -3.37 19.19 5.21
N PHE A 102 -3.78 20.35 4.69
CA PHE A 102 -5.09 20.93 4.93
C PHE A 102 -5.95 20.75 3.69
N VAL A 103 -7.16 20.25 3.89
CA VAL A 103 -8.17 20.02 2.86
C VAL A 103 -9.25 21.08 3.07
N ASN A 104 -9.47 21.94 2.08
CA ASN A 104 -10.41 23.07 2.17
C ASN A 104 -10.18 23.91 3.46
N GLY A 105 -8.92 24.14 3.81
CA GLY A 105 -8.50 24.91 4.99
C GLY A 105 -8.61 24.18 6.34
N LYS A 106 -8.93 22.88 6.36
CA LYS A 106 -9.07 22.07 7.59
C LYS A 106 -8.08 20.91 7.63
N GLU A 107 -7.54 20.63 8.80
CA GLU A 107 -6.64 19.50 9.03
C GLU A 107 -7.44 18.23 9.36
N PHE A 108 -7.26 17.19 8.56
CA PHE A 108 -7.90 15.88 8.75
C PHE A 108 -6.89 14.74 8.93
N THR A 109 -5.60 15.06 8.93
CA THR A 109 -4.50 14.08 9.00
C THR A 109 -4.55 13.27 10.28
N VAL A 110 -4.56 11.95 10.14
CA VAL A 110 -4.44 11.02 11.28
C VAL A 110 -3.12 10.27 11.26
N ARG A 111 -2.53 10.08 10.07
CA ARG A 111 -1.25 9.37 9.94
C ARG A 111 -0.55 9.74 8.65
N ASN A 112 0.74 9.99 8.77
CA ASN A 112 1.64 10.15 7.63
C ASN A 112 2.46 8.89 7.40
N GLY A 113 2.77 8.63 6.14
CA GLY A 113 3.74 7.65 5.69
C GLY A 113 4.59 8.26 4.59
N GLY A 114 5.80 7.74 4.41
CA GLY A 114 6.71 8.27 3.41
C GLY A 114 7.76 7.24 3.01
N GLN A 115 8.28 7.41 1.80
CA GLN A 115 9.42 6.67 1.28
C GLN A 115 10.21 7.60 0.36
N SER A 116 11.53 7.48 0.42
CA SER A 116 12.43 8.17 -0.50
C SER A 116 13.22 7.17 -1.33
N ILE A 117 13.39 7.50 -2.61
CA ILE A 117 14.22 6.74 -3.55
C ILE A 117 15.28 7.67 -4.09
N ALA A 118 16.54 7.36 -3.80
CA ALA A 118 17.69 8.11 -4.29
C ALA A 118 18.00 7.75 -5.75
N HIS A 119 18.34 8.77 -6.55
CA HIS A 119 18.83 8.64 -7.91
C HIS A 119 20.32 8.97 -8.00
N SER A 120 20.96 8.60 -9.12
CA SER A 120 22.41 8.72 -9.31
C SER A 120 22.93 10.18 -9.32
N ASP A 121 22.06 11.15 -9.59
CA ASP A 121 22.37 12.58 -9.69
C ASP A 121 22.14 13.35 -8.36
N LYS A 122 22.02 12.62 -7.24
CA LYS A 122 21.62 13.15 -5.92
C LYS A 122 20.22 13.78 -5.92
N THR A 123 19.37 13.43 -6.87
CA THR A 123 17.93 13.73 -6.81
C THR A 123 17.22 12.61 -6.07
N TYR A 124 16.12 12.91 -5.41
CA TYR A 124 15.30 11.94 -4.67
C TYR A 124 13.86 12.01 -5.16
N THR A 125 13.26 10.86 -5.43
CA THR A 125 11.80 10.76 -5.51
C THR A 125 11.25 10.56 -4.11
N ILE A 126 10.29 11.39 -3.73
CA ILE A 126 9.62 11.38 -2.44
C ILE A 126 8.18 10.92 -2.67
N TYR A 127 7.84 9.76 -2.13
CA TYR A 127 6.46 9.31 -2.03
C TYR A 127 5.96 9.59 -0.62
N SER A 128 4.84 10.28 -0.52
CA SER A 128 4.17 10.51 0.76
C SER A 128 2.74 10.03 0.69
N SER A 129 2.24 9.58 1.83
CA SER A 129 0.86 9.14 1.97
C SER A 129 0.27 9.74 3.24
N VAL A 130 -0.88 10.40 3.11
CA VAL A 130 -1.54 11.11 4.21
C VAL A 130 -2.89 10.47 4.40
N LYS A 131 -3.04 9.70 5.48
CA LYS A 131 -4.32 9.12 5.87
C LYS A 131 -5.12 10.18 6.61
N LEU A 132 -6.37 10.31 6.22
CA LEU A 132 -7.31 11.28 6.72
C LEU A 132 -8.42 10.57 7.49
N ARG A 133 -8.95 11.24 8.52
CA ARG A 133 -10.11 10.75 9.28
C ARG A 133 -11.37 10.67 8.45
N GLU A 134 -11.53 11.65 7.57
CA GLU A 134 -12.60 11.77 6.59
C GLU A 134 -12.13 12.66 5.46
N LEU A 135 -12.86 12.62 4.34
CA LEU A 135 -12.57 13.43 3.17
C LEU A 135 -13.88 14.08 2.69
N PRO A 136 -13.89 15.37 2.31
CA PRO A 136 -15.06 16.02 1.73
C PRO A 136 -15.52 15.31 0.46
N LYS A 137 -16.81 15.45 0.11
CA LYS A 137 -17.39 14.80 -1.07
C LYS A 137 -17.23 15.61 -2.36
N ASP A 138 -16.59 16.77 -2.29
CA ASP A 138 -16.40 17.68 -3.41
C ASP A 138 -15.56 17.02 -4.51
N GLU A 139 -15.93 17.18 -5.79
CA GLU A 139 -15.16 16.58 -6.89
C GLU A 139 -13.73 17.14 -6.98
N ILE A 140 -13.57 18.41 -6.62
CA ILE A 140 -12.30 19.15 -6.58
C ILE A 140 -12.09 19.62 -5.15
N ILE A 141 -10.86 19.45 -4.66
CA ILE A 141 -10.46 19.82 -3.31
C ILE A 141 -9.28 20.79 -3.37
N ASP A 142 -9.34 21.82 -2.53
CA ASP A 142 -8.22 22.71 -2.26
C ASP A 142 -7.29 22.06 -1.24
N LEU A 143 -6.02 21.89 -1.62
CA LEU A 143 -4.97 21.34 -0.78
C LEU A 143 -3.92 22.40 -0.48
N ASP A 144 -3.65 22.60 0.81
CA ASP A 144 -2.46 23.27 1.33
C ASP A 144 -1.54 22.18 1.90
N ILE A 145 -0.41 21.96 1.23
CA ILE A 145 0.55 20.90 1.53
C ILE A 145 1.85 21.55 1.98
N ARG A 146 2.32 21.19 3.18
CA ARG A 146 3.52 21.75 3.79
C ARG A 146 4.47 20.66 4.24
N TYR A 147 5.72 20.77 3.84
CA TYR A 147 6.81 19.91 4.32
C TYR A 147 7.64 20.71 5.32
N ASN A 148 7.28 20.58 6.60
CA ASN A 148 7.78 21.40 7.71
C ASN A 148 8.79 20.68 8.62
N ASP A 149 8.97 19.36 8.45
CA ASP A 149 9.98 18.60 9.15
C ASP A 149 10.69 17.57 8.27
N TRP A 150 11.88 17.21 8.72
CA TRP A 150 12.69 16.08 8.27
C TRP A 150 12.61 15.01 9.36
N ASN A 151 12.24 13.78 8.98
CA ASN A 151 12.14 12.58 9.82
C ASN A 151 11.28 12.73 11.08
N GLY A 152 10.36 13.71 11.15
CA GLY A 152 9.58 14.00 12.36
C GLY A 152 10.39 14.59 13.51
N GLU A 153 11.67 14.90 13.30
CA GLU A 153 12.60 15.32 14.35
C GLU A 153 13.07 16.76 14.14
N LYS A 154 13.47 17.08 12.91
CA LYS A 154 14.11 18.35 12.58
C LYS A 154 13.14 19.26 11.84
N LYS A 155 12.74 20.35 12.49
CA LYS A 155 11.96 21.41 11.84
C LYS A 155 12.74 22.05 10.70
N ILE A 156 12.00 22.43 9.67
CA ILE A 156 12.48 23.20 8.52
C ILE A 156 11.98 24.64 8.72
N ASP A 157 12.91 25.59 8.86
CA ASP A 157 12.58 26.98 9.19
C ASP A 157 11.72 27.66 8.11
N GLU A 158 11.98 27.33 6.84
CA GLU A 158 11.19 27.76 5.67
C GLU A 158 10.62 26.51 4.98
N PRO A 159 9.43 26.04 5.36
CA PRO A 159 8.82 24.85 4.77
C PRO A 159 8.63 25.00 3.25
N TRP A 160 8.69 23.87 2.53
CA TRP A 160 8.17 23.85 1.17
C TRP A 160 6.64 23.78 1.23
N GLU A 161 6.00 24.80 0.68
CA GLU A 161 4.54 24.95 0.71
C GLU A 161 3.95 24.91 -0.70
N PHE A 162 2.80 24.25 -0.85
CA PHE A 162 2.09 24.13 -2.11
C PHE A 162 0.61 24.37 -1.90
N GLN A 163 0.03 25.28 -2.68
CA GLN A 163 -1.41 25.46 -2.81
C GLN A 163 -1.85 24.95 -4.19
N VAL A 164 -2.70 23.94 -4.18
CA VAL A 164 -3.10 23.20 -5.38
C VAL A 164 -4.55 22.74 -5.26
N GLU A 165 -5.25 22.76 -6.39
CA GLU A 165 -6.52 22.05 -6.54
C GLU A 165 -6.23 20.64 -7.03
N ALA A 166 -6.91 19.64 -6.49
CA ALA A 166 -6.81 18.26 -6.92
C ALA A 166 -8.19 17.63 -7.11
N SER A 167 -8.35 16.86 -8.18
CA SER A 167 -9.59 16.17 -8.50
C SER A 167 -9.61 14.77 -7.90
N GLN A 168 -10.73 14.41 -7.27
CA GLN A 168 -11.04 13.03 -6.89
C GLN A 168 -12.15 12.40 -7.76
N LYS A 169 -12.63 13.13 -8.77
CA LYS A 169 -13.81 12.77 -9.57
C LYS A 169 -13.77 11.34 -10.13
N GLN A 170 -12.72 11.02 -10.89
CA GLN A 170 -12.65 9.73 -11.59
C GLN A 170 -12.60 8.56 -10.61
N LEU A 171 -11.85 8.68 -9.50
CA LEU A 171 -11.83 7.66 -8.46
C LEU A 171 -13.17 7.52 -7.74
N GLN A 172 -13.89 8.62 -7.53
CA GLN A 172 -15.23 8.58 -6.94
C GLN A 172 -16.26 7.89 -7.84
N GLU A 173 -16.15 8.06 -9.16
CA GLU A 173 -16.97 7.36 -10.16
C GLU A 173 -16.67 5.85 -10.21
N ASP A 174 -15.38 5.49 -10.17
CA ASP A 174 -14.95 4.10 -10.19
C ASP A 174 -15.07 3.38 -8.83
N ARG A 175 -15.29 4.13 -7.75
CA ARG A 175 -15.44 3.62 -6.39
C ARG A 175 -16.56 2.57 -6.28
N LYS A 176 -16.28 1.47 -5.59
CA LYS A 176 -17.27 0.49 -5.11
C LYS A 176 -17.38 0.58 -3.60
N ALA A 177 -18.57 0.87 -3.10
CA ALA A 177 -18.86 0.87 -1.67
C ALA A 177 -19.85 -0.25 -1.33
N PHE A 178 -19.50 -1.08 -0.36
CA PHE A 178 -20.31 -2.18 0.13
C PHE A 178 -20.66 -1.90 1.59
N SER A 179 -21.94 -1.72 1.90
CA SER A 179 -22.42 -1.67 3.29
C SER A 179 -22.43 -3.08 3.87
N VAL A 180 -21.97 -3.22 5.12
CA VAL A 180 -21.78 -4.51 5.80
C VAL A 180 -22.63 -4.59 7.07
N GLU A 181 -22.53 -3.60 7.95
CA GLU A 181 -23.26 -3.51 9.23
C GLU A 181 -23.19 -4.79 10.08
N LYS A 182 -21.99 -5.36 10.23
CA LYS A 182 -21.76 -6.65 10.93
C LYS A 182 -21.07 -6.44 12.26
N LYS A 183 -21.73 -6.88 13.34
CA LYS A 183 -21.12 -7.01 14.67
C LYS A 183 -20.24 -8.25 14.79
N VAL A 184 -19.06 -8.09 15.39
CA VAL A 184 -18.06 -9.15 15.62
C VAL A 184 -17.52 -9.01 17.04
N LYS A 185 -17.47 -10.14 17.78
CA LYS A 185 -16.80 -10.20 19.08
C LYS A 185 -15.32 -10.53 18.89
N LEU A 186 -14.47 -9.75 19.55
CA LEU A 186 -13.03 -9.97 19.63
C LEU A 186 -12.70 -11.01 20.72
N LEU A 187 -11.44 -11.46 20.74
CA LEU A 187 -10.98 -12.48 21.70
C LEU A 187 -11.04 -12.00 23.16
N ASP A 188 -10.90 -10.69 23.38
CA ASP A 188 -11.01 -10.06 24.70
C ASP A 188 -12.47 -9.79 25.13
N GLY A 189 -13.44 -10.14 24.29
CA GLY A 189 -14.86 -9.97 24.54
C GLY A 189 -15.44 -8.62 24.09
N GLN A 190 -14.60 -7.68 23.64
CA GLN A 190 -15.07 -6.43 23.05
C GLN A 190 -15.85 -6.69 21.75
N GLU A 191 -16.75 -5.78 21.38
CA GLU A 191 -17.51 -5.86 20.15
C GLU A 191 -17.13 -4.71 19.21
N ILE A 192 -16.95 -5.05 17.94
CA ILE A 192 -16.80 -4.07 16.86
C ILE A 192 -17.96 -4.19 15.88
N THR A 193 -18.24 -3.11 15.16
CA THR A 193 -19.16 -3.08 14.02
C THR A 193 -18.37 -2.76 12.77
N ILE A 194 -18.38 -3.68 11.81
CA ILE A 194 -17.87 -3.46 10.46
C ILE A 194 -18.93 -2.71 9.68
N GLU A 195 -18.68 -1.45 9.35
CA GLU A 195 -19.65 -0.56 8.70
C GLU A 195 -19.72 -0.82 7.21
N LYS A 196 -18.57 -0.70 6.54
CA LYS A 196 -18.48 -0.69 5.08
C LYS A 196 -17.10 -1.11 4.60
N ILE A 197 -17.06 -1.48 3.32
CA ILE A 197 -15.84 -1.66 2.54
C ILE A 197 -15.89 -0.70 1.38
N VAL A 198 -14.81 0.04 1.16
CA VAL A 198 -14.63 0.91 0.00
C VAL A 198 -13.48 0.35 -0.82
N SER A 199 -13.71 0.16 -2.12
CA SER A 199 -12.73 -0.36 -3.05
C SER A 199 -12.65 0.56 -4.26
N THR A 200 -11.44 0.97 -4.58
CA THR A 200 -11.10 1.81 -5.74
C THR A 200 -10.09 1.06 -6.61
N PRO A 201 -9.83 1.55 -7.83
CA PRO A 201 -8.73 1.04 -8.65
C PRO A 201 -7.36 1.01 -7.97
N ILE A 202 -7.17 1.78 -6.88
CA ILE A 202 -5.89 1.93 -6.18
C ILE A 202 -5.83 1.06 -4.94
N SER A 203 -6.95 0.87 -4.23
CA SER A 203 -6.93 0.16 -2.95
C SER A 203 -8.29 -0.40 -2.53
N THR A 204 -8.28 -1.15 -1.43
CA THR A 204 -9.48 -1.48 -0.68
C THR A 204 -9.28 -1.13 0.79
N THR A 205 -10.28 -0.49 1.39
CA THR A 205 -10.32 -0.12 2.81
C THR A 205 -11.56 -0.69 3.48
N ILE A 206 -11.38 -1.33 4.63
CA ILE A 206 -12.44 -1.81 5.52
C ILE A 206 -12.55 -0.81 6.67
N TYR A 207 -13.76 -0.31 6.89
CA TYR A 207 -14.08 0.63 7.96
C TYR A 207 -14.88 -0.06 9.06
N PHE A 208 -14.46 0.14 10.30
CA PHE A 208 -15.14 -0.40 11.47
C PHE A 208 -15.01 0.54 12.67
N HIS A 209 -15.91 0.36 13.63
CA HIS A 209 -15.89 1.10 14.88
C HIS A 209 -16.19 0.20 16.07
N SER A 210 -15.99 0.74 17.27
CA SER A 210 -16.32 0.13 18.56
C SER A 210 -16.90 1.19 19.49
N GLU A 211 -17.63 0.75 20.51
CA GLU A 211 -18.12 1.66 21.56
C GLU A 211 -17.00 2.09 22.51
N ASN A 212 -16.02 1.20 22.75
CA ASN A 212 -14.86 1.45 23.60
C ASN A 212 -13.57 1.52 22.78
N SER A 213 -12.55 2.17 23.32
CA SER A 213 -11.22 2.28 22.72
C SER A 213 -10.60 0.90 22.44
N LEU A 214 -10.08 0.69 21.22
CA LEU A 214 -9.40 -0.55 20.83
C LEU A 214 -7.87 -0.40 20.89
N LEU A 215 -7.19 -1.52 21.06
CA LEU A 215 -5.76 -1.62 20.81
C LEU A 215 -5.51 -1.92 19.31
N ASN A 216 -4.41 -1.41 18.77
CA ASN A 216 -4.10 -1.43 17.34
C ASN A 216 -4.02 -2.85 16.71
N GLU A 217 -3.77 -3.88 17.51
CA GLU A 217 -3.61 -5.28 17.07
C GLU A 217 -4.88 -6.12 17.22
N ALA A 218 -6.01 -5.51 17.60
CA ALA A 218 -7.16 -6.27 18.09
C ALA A 218 -7.91 -7.06 17.00
N ILE A 219 -7.80 -6.68 15.71
CA ILE A 219 -8.53 -7.34 14.63
C ILE A 219 -7.84 -7.25 13.27
N HIS A 220 -7.86 -8.37 12.55
CA HIS A 220 -7.43 -8.51 11.17
C HIS A 220 -8.64 -8.90 10.31
N PHE A 221 -8.50 -8.78 8.99
CA PHE A 221 -9.52 -9.24 8.05
C PHE A 221 -8.91 -10.04 6.91
N LYS A 222 -9.72 -10.92 6.33
CA LYS A 222 -9.41 -11.61 5.08
C LYS A 222 -10.56 -11.39 4.10
N ILE A 223 -10.24 -10.95 2.90
CA ILE A 223 -11.19 -10.95 1.78
C ILE A 223 -10.87 -12.14 0.89
N GLN A 224 -11.87 -12.94 0.53
CA GLN A 224 -11.71 -14.07 -0.38
C GLN A 224 -12.66 -13.92 -1.58
N SER A 225 -12.14 -14.08 -2.79
CA SER A 225 -12.92 -14.11 -4.02
C SER A 225 -13.67 -15.44 -4.21
N ALA A 226 -14.65 -15.47 -5.10
CA ALA A 226 -15.34 -16.71 -5.47
C ALA A 226 -14.42 -17.76 -6.11
N SER A 227 -13.31 -17.36 -6.73
CA SER A 227 -12.30 -18.27 -7.30
C SER A 227 -11.31 -18.81 -6.27
N GLY A 228 -11.37 -18.34 -5.01
CA GLY A 228 -10.52 -18.80 -3.91
C GLY A 228 -9.29 -17.94 -3.62
N GLU A 229 -8.99 -16.95 -4.46
CA GLU A 229 -7.94 -15.95 -4.19
C GLU A 229 -8.27 -15.16 -2.92
N SER A 230 -7.28 -14.91 -2.07
CA SER A 230 -7.47 -14.28 -0.76
C SER A 230 -6.44 -13.21 -0.46
N TRP A 231 -6.87 -12.16 0.24
CA TRP A 231 -6.05 -11.04 0.65
C TRP A 231 -6.24 -10.77 2.15
N ASN A 232 -5.13 -10.59 2.86
CA ASN A 232 -5.13 -10.29 4.29
C ASN A 232 -4.97 -8.79 4.55
N PHE A 233 -5.58 -8.35 5.64
CA PHE A 233 -5.69 -6.97 6.08
C PHE A 233 -5.27 -6.95 7.55
N ASP A 234 -3.98 -6.72 7.78
CA ASP A 234 -3.35 -6.95 9.08
C ASP A 234 -2.96 -5.65 9.82
N PHE A 235 -3.05 -4.49 9.15
CA PHE A 235 -2.57 -3.22 9.70
C PHE A 235 -3.68 -2.19 9.79
N ALA A 236 -4.40 -2.24 10.92
CA ALA A 236 -5.38 -1.22 11.26
C ALA A 236 -4.71 0.13 11.56
N TYR A 237 -5.47 1.21 11.42
CA TYR A 237 -5.07 2.54 11.84
C TYR A 237 -6.29 3.31 12.37
N PRO A 238 -6.11 4.11 13.44
CA PRO A 238 -7.20 4.88 14.01
C PRO A 238 -7.58 6.04 13.07
N LEU A 239 -8.87 6.35 13.04
CA LEU A 239 -9.46 7.49 12.32
C LEU A 239 -9.86 8.61 13.28
N ASN A 240 -9.75 8.39 14.59
CA ASN A 240 -10.00 9.39 15.63
C ASN A 240 -9.12 9.16 16.85
N GLU A 241 -8.99 10.22 17.65
CA GLU A 241 -8.15 10.24 18.86
C GLU A 241 -8.68 9.35 19.98
N ASP A 242 -9.98 9.03 19.99
CA ASP A 242 -10.58 8.13 20.99
C ASP A 242 -10.31 6.65 20.69
N TYR A 243 -9.70 6.34 19.53
CA TYR A 243 -9.44 4.99 19.05
C TYR A 243 -10.70 4.11 18.98
N THR A 244 -11.83 4.72 18.58
CA THR A 244 -13.12 4.05 18.42
C THR A 244 -13.52 3.88 16.95
N LYS A 245 -12.86 4.56 16.02
CA LYS A 245 -13.05 4.42 14.57
C LYS A 245 -11.75 4.03 13.91
N TRP A 246 -11.82 3.08 12.98
CA TRP A 246 -10.65 2.44 12.41
C TRP A 246 -10.82 2.17 10.92
N GLY A 247 -9.70 2.23 10.21
CA GLY A 247 -9.57 1.73 8.84
C GLY A 247 -8.52 0.62 8.79
N VAL A 248 -8.73 -0.40 7.98
CA VAL A 248 -7.67 -1.31 7.54
C VAL A 248 -7.63 -1.32 6.02
N ARG A 249 -6.46 -1.05 5.46
CA ARG A 249 -6.30 -0.79 4.04
C ARG A 249 -5.29 -1.73 3.41
N LEU A 250 -5.59 -2.17 2.20
CA LEU A 250 -4.68 -2.88 1.33
C LEU A 250 -4.61 -2.16 -0.03
N ASP A 251 -3.40 -1.73 -0.40
CA ASP A 251 -3.14 -1.13 -1.71
C ASP A 251 -3.11 -2.20 -2.81
N ALA A 252 -3.35 -1.77 -4.06
CA ALA A 252 -3.39 -2.62 -5.25
C ALA A 252 -4.45 -3.73 -5.24
N LEU A 253 -5.55 -3.55 -4.51
CA LEU A 253 -6.70 -4.45 -4.54
C LEU A 253 -7.97 -3.71 -4.96
N TYR A 254 -8.50 -4.04 -6.13
CA TYR A 254 -9.78 -3.51 -6.63
C TYR A 254 -10.84 -4.61 -6.79
N LEU A 255 -11.90 -4.54 -5.99
CA LEU A 255 -12.96 -5.54 -5.88
C LEU A 255 -14.01 -5.37 -7.00
N THR A 256 -13.65 -5.81 -8.21
CA THR A 256 -14.50 -5.77 -9.42
C THR A 256 -15.25 -7.06 -9.72
N GLY A 257 -14.90 -8.14 -9.02
CA GLY A 257 -15.49 -9.46 -9.18
C GLY A 257 -16.96 -9.52 -8.74
N LYS A 258 -17.63 -10.61 -9.14
CA LYS A 258 -19.07 -10.80 -8.90
C LYS A 258 -19.42 -11.04 -7.43
N SER A 259 -18.54 -11.66 -6.66
CA SER A 259 -18.79 -11.98 -5.26
C SER A 259 -17.48 -12.24 -4.52
N TYR A 260 -17.46 -11.77 -3.29
CA TYR A 260 -16.38 -11.95 -2.33
C TYR A 260 -16.97 -12.35 -0.97
N LYS A 261 -16.11 -12.78 -0.06
CA LYS A 261 -16.39 -13.03 1.35
C LYS A 261 -15.43 -12.21 2.19
N LEU A 262 -15.97 -11.41 3.11
CA LEU A 262 -15.22 -10.79 4.18
C LEU A 262 -15.22 -11.73 5.39
N ILE A 263 -14.04 -12.04 5.91
CA ILE A 263 -13.85 -12.96 7.03
C ILE A 263 -13.08 -12.19 8.12
N PRO A 264 -13.72 -11.84 9.25
CA PRO A 264 -13.03 -11.26 10.40
C PRO A 264 -12.13 -12.31 11.06
N THR A 265 -10.88 -11.94 11.35
CA THR A 265 -9.90 -12.86 11.93
C THR A 265 -9.16 -12.21 13.10
N ALA A 266 -8.74 -13.01 14.08
CA ALA A 266 -7.80 -12.58 15.10
C ALA A 266 -6.37 -12.52 14.53
N ALA A 267 -5.45 -11.90 15.26
CA ALA A 267 -4.04 -11.81 14.87
C ALA A 267 -3.36 -13.17 14.68
N ASN A 268 -3.83 -14.23 15.35
CA ASN A 268 -3.35 -15.61 15.18
C ASN A 268 -3.98 -16.33 13.97
N GLY A 269 -4.79 -15.65 13.17
CA GLY A 269 -5.46 -16.19 11.98
C GLY A 269 -6.77 -16.94 12.23
N SER A 270 -7.21 -17.11 13.48
CA SER A 270 -8.50 -17.74 13.78
C SER A 270 -9.68 -16.86 13.37
N GLU A 271 -10.76 -17.45 12.86
CA GLU A 271 -11.95 -16.72 12.43
C GLU A 271 -12.79 -16.27 13.64
N LEU A 272 -13.19 -14.99 13.67
CA LEU A 272 -13.93 -14.38 14.78
C LEU A 272 -15.46 -14.38 14.56
N GLY A 273 -15.93 -14.96 13.46
CA GLY A 273 -17.36 -15.04 13.15
C GLY A 273 -17.62 -15.50 11.73
N SER A 274 -18.90 -15.61 11.38
CA SER A 274 -19.31 -16.02 10.03
C SER A 274 -18.86 -15.01 8.97
N ALA A 275 -18.41 -15.53 7.84
CA ALA A 275 -18.08 -14.73 6.66
C ALA A 275 -19.29 -13.91 6.17
N VAL A 276 -19.05 -12.66 5.79
CA VAL A 276 -20.04 -11.79 5.16
C VAL A 276 -19.86 -11.80 3.65
N LYS A 277 -20.92 -12.09 2.91
CA LYS A 277 -20.89 -11.97 1.45
C LYS A 277 -20.86 -10.49 1.05
N ILE A 278 -19.90 -10.12 0.22
CA ILE A 278 -19.71 -8.76 -0.30
C ILE A 278 -19.67 -8.80 -1.83
N GLY A 279 -20.46 -7.95 -2.47
CA GLY A 279 -20.66 -7.97 -3.93
C GLY A 279 -21.69 -9.01 -4.42
N GLY A 280 -22.21 -8.76 -5.61
CA GLY A 280 -23.23 -9.58 -6.28
C GLY A 280 -24.65 -9.12 -5.97
N LYS A 281 -25.31 -8.54 -6.97
CA LYS A 281 -26.76 -8.71 -7.15
C LYS A 281 -26.97 -9.88 -8.10
#